data_AF-H2D768-F1
#
_entry.id   AF-H2D768-F1
#
_cell.length_a   1.000
_cell.length_b   1.000
_cell.length_c   1.000
_cell.angle_alpha   90.00
_cell.angle_beta   90.00
_cell.angle_gamma   90.00
#
_symmetry.space_group_name_H-M   'P 1'
#
loop_
_entity.id
_entity.type
_entity.pdbx_description
1 polymer ?
#
loop_
_entity_poly.entity_id
_entity_poly.type
_entity_poly.pdbx_seq_one_letter_code
_entity_poly.pdbx_strand_id
1 'polypeptide(L)'
;MRLSDKIEWLLTKSGLRPYGIGKAIGLSTQSIDPYRKDLNKIKRMGLARAELLEDYMSKLTWEEVVEARGYKKTIQLIQIVDYNDDELVSLFENIRFVCSLKWMDENEERLEIGVETYSPGPFKNEPYNVEELAFLREFNQELKEDFVDYIQACGKMIVTESGEVLYRVREGRYRIVYAERDNQRNGAPKILDVESVLEEAMPNSLEKVLKRLGGKEEQEGV
;
A
#
# COMPACT_ATOMS: atom_id res chain seq x y z
N MET A 1 2.62 12.27 13.05
CA MET A 1 2.75 11.37 14.22
C MET A 1 3.88 11.87 15.11
N ARG A 2 3.78 11.69 16.43
CA ARG A 2 4.92 11.95 17.33
C ARG A 2 5.95 10.83 17.18
N LEU A 3 7.21 11.09 17.49
CA LEU A 3 8.27 10.08 17.39
C LEU A 3 7.96 8.83 18.23
N SER A 4 7.34 8.98 19.41
CA SER A 4 6.87 7.85 20.22
C SER A 4 5.92 6.93 19.45
N ASP A 5 4.98 7.52 18.71
CA ASP A 5 3.95 6.78 17.97
C ASP A 5 4.58 6.08 16.75
N LYS A 6 5.57 6.73 16.12
CA LYS A 6 6.36 6.13 15.03
C LYS A 6 7.16 4.92 15.52
N ILE A 7 7.83 5.05 16.67
CA ILE A 7 8.58 3.95 17.29
C ILE A 7 7.63 2.83 17.72
N GLU A 8 6.47 3.17 18.28
CA GLU A 8 5.44 2.18 18.60
C GLU A 8 5.02 1.42 17.34
N TRP A 9 4.71 2.12 16.24
CA TRP A 9 4.40 1.50 14.96
C TRP A 9 5.52 0.57 14.48
N LEU A 10 6.78 1.02 14.54
CA LEU A 10 7.94 0.21 14.16
C LEU A 10 7.99 -1.08 14.97
N LEU A 11 7.72 -0.99 16.27
CA LEU A 11 7.83 -2.12 17.18
C LEU A 11 6.60 -3.03 17.15
N THR A 12 5.40 -2.56 16.80
CA THR A 12 4.19 -3.38 16.91
C THR A 12 3.54 -3.70 15.57
N LYS A 13 3.49 -2.74 14.66
CA LYS A 13 2.73 -2.83 13.41
C LYS A 13 3.59 -3.11 12.19
N SER A 14 4.87 -2.75 12.17
CA SER A 14 5.71 -2.90 10.96
C SER A 14 5.97 -4.36 10.53
N GLY A 15 5.66 -5.35 11.39
CA GLY A 15 6.02 -6.76 11.17
C GLY A 15 7.50 -7.09 11.42
N LEU A 16 8.39 -6.09 11.44
CA LEU A 16 9.83 -6.29 11.60
C LEU A 16 10.18 -6.94 12.94
N ARG A 17 11.12 -7.89 12.94
CA ARG A 17 11.52 -8.59 14.16
C ARG A 17 12.52 -7.77 14.97
N PRO A 18 12.51 -7.85 16.32
CA PRO A 18 13.39 -7.04 17.17
C PRO A 18 14.87 -7.32 16.92
N TYR A 19 15.19 -8.57 16.56
CA TYR A 19 16.53 -8.97 16.14
C TYR A 19 16.99 -8.21 14.88
N GLY A 20 16.13 -8.11 13.86
CA GLY A 20 16.44 -7.40 12.62
C GLY A 20 16.65 -5.91 12.85
N ILE A 21 15.74 -5.30 13.62
CA ILE A 21 15.83 -3.89 14.01
C ILE A 21 17.11 -3.65 14.80
N GLY A 22 17.35 -4.43 15.86
CA GLY A 22 18.53 -4.31 16.72
C GLY A 22 19.83 -4.41 15.92
N LYS A 23 19.95 -5.44 15.07
CA LYS A 23 21.13 -5.63 14.22
C LYS A 23 21.38 -4.43 13.30
N ALA A 24 20.33 -3.85 12.71
CA ALA A 24 20.44 -2.71 11.80
C ALA A 24 20.95 -1.44 12.50
N ILE A 25 20.63 -1.24 13.77
CA ILE A 25 21.05 -0.08 14.57
C ILE A 25 22.23 -0.38 15.51
N GLY A 26 22.89 -1.53 15.37
CA GLY A 26 24.04 -1.91 16.19
C GLY A 26 23.72 -2.25 17.65
N LEU A 27 22.48 -2.64 17.95
CA LEU A 27 22.01 -3.00 19.29
C LEU A 27 21.59 -4.47 19.40
N SER A 28 21.59 -5.02 20.61
CA SER A 28 21.14 -6.40 20.86
C SER A 28 19.61 -6.51 20.87
N THR A 29 19.05 -7.68 20.55
CA THR A 29 17.60 -7.95 20.66
C THR A 29 17.04 -7.62 22.04
N GLN A 30 17.79 -7.95 23.10
CA GLN A 30 17.42 -7.70 24.50
C GLN A 30 17.27 -6.21 24.83
N SER A 31 17.88 -5.33 24.03
CA SER A 31 17.73 -3.89 24.19
C SER A 31 16.44 -3.33 23.56
N ILE A 32 15.81 -4.08 22.65
CA ILE A 32 14.59 -3.68 21.92
C ILE A 32 13.34 -4.35 22.51
N ASP A 33 13.44 -5.63 22.86
CA ASP A 33 12.33 -6.43 23.40
C ASP A 33 11.53 -5.78 24.54
N PRO A 34 12.15 -5.06 25.51
CA PRO A 34 11.41 -4.43 26.59
C PRO A 34 10.38 -3.41 26.12
N TYR A 35 10.65 -2.72 25.00
CA TYR A 35 9.76 -1.68 24.45
C TYR A 35 8.55 -2.28 23.72
N ARG A 36 8.68 -3.48 23.15
CA ARG A 36 7.55 -4.23 22.58
C ARG A 36 6.58 -4.71 23.66
N LYS A 37 7.14 -5.15 24.80
CA LYS A 37 6.35 -5.73 25.90
C LYS A 37 5.66 -4.68 26.76
N ASP A 38 6.22 -3.47 26.80
CA ASP A 38 5.68 -2.34 27.57
C ASP A 38 5.88 -1.02 26.82
N LEU A 39 4.82 -0.57 26.14
CA LEU A 39 4.82 0.65 25.33
C LEU A 39 5.05 1.91 26.16
N ASN A 40 4.79 1.89 27.48
CA ASN A 40 5.10 3.04 28.33
C ASN A 40 6.62 3.29 28.44
N LYS A 41 7.44 2.27 28.17
CA LYS A 41 8.90 2.43 28.13
C LYS A 41 9.35 3.25 26.92
N ILE A 42 8.57 3.29 25.84
CA ILE A 42 8.87 4.14 24.67
C ILE A 42 8.86 5.62 25.09
N LYS A 43 7.91 6.03 25.94
CA LYS A 43 7.82 7.40 26.48
C LYS A 43 9.02 7.80 27.34
N ARG A 44 9.76 6.82 27.89
CA ARG A 44 10.96 7.01 28.73
C ARG A 44 12.25 6.65 27.98
N MET A 45 12.18 6.45 26.67
CA MET A 45 13.34 6.10 25.86
C MET A 45 14.32 7.27 25.82
N GLY A 46 15.61 6.96 25.99
CA GLY A 46 16.66 7.96 25.84
C GLY A 46 16.73 8.49 24.40
N LEU A 47 16.94 9.79 24.25
CA LEU A 47 16.92 10.49 22.95
C LEU A 47 17.82 9.82 21.90
N ALA A 48 19.07 9.50 22.26
CA ALA A 48 20.02 8.87 21.35
C ALA A 48 19.50 7.54 20.75
N ARG A 49 18.72 6.76 21.52
CA ARG A 49 18.11 5.52 21.00
C ARG A 49 16.90 5.81 20.12
N ALA A 50 16.10 6.80 20.49
CA ALA A 50 14.95 7.21 19.68
C ALA A 50 15.40 7.73 18.30
N GLU A 51 16.50 8.50 18.25
CA GLU A 51 17.10 8.99 17.01
C GLU A 51 17.65 7.86 16.12
N LEU A 52 18.29 6.83 16.71
CA LEU A 52 18.72 5.65 15.95
C LEU A 52 17.54 4.90 15.31
N LEU A 53 16.43 4.77 16.04
CA LEU A 53 15.22 4.14 15.51
C LEU A 53 14.56 5.01 14.44
N GLU A 54 14.57 6.33 14.59
CA GLU A 54 14.08 7.27 13.57
C GLU A 54 14.90 7.21 12.28
N ASP A 55 16.23 7.22 12.40
CA ASP A 55 17.14 7.08 11.27
C ASP A 55 16.94 5.74 10.55
N TYR A 56 16.78 4.64 11.29
CA TYR A 56 16.43 3.34 10.72
C TYR A 56 15.10 3.38 9.96
N MET A 57 14.04 3.94 10.56
CA MET A 57 12.73 4.06 9.90
C MET A 57 12.80 4.87 8.60
N SER A 58 13.62 5.92 8.56
CA SER A 58 13.76 6.76 7.36
C SER A 58 14.33 6.03 6.13
N LYS A 59 14.96 4.86 6.36
CA LYS A 59 15.61 4.02 5.35
C LYS A 59 14.76 2.82 4.93
N LEU A 60 13.73 2.47 5.71
CA LEU A 60 12.85 1.34 5.42
C LEU A 60 12.12 1.53 4.10
N THR A 61 12.10 0.49 3.28
CA THR A 61 11.25 0.43 2.09
C THR A 61 9.89 -0.15 2.42
N TRP A 62 8.91 0.12 1.55
CA TRP A 62 7.58 -0.46 1.69
C TRP A 62 7.62 -1.98 1.58
N GLU A 63 8.41 -2.50 0.64
CA GLU A 63 8.66 -3.93 0.39
C GLU A 63 9.12 -4.63 1.67
N GLU A 64 10.10 -4.07 2.39
CA GLU A 64 10.61 -4.65 3.63
C GLU A 64 9.52 -4.79 4.70
N VAL A 65 8.60 -3.82 4.77
CA VAL A 65 7.52 -3.79 5.75
C VAL A 65 6.44 -4.83 5.41
N VAL A 66 5.98 -4.87 4.16
CA VAL A 66 4.96 -5.85 3.74
C VAL A 66 5.49 -7.28 3.78
N GLU A 67 6.75 -7.50 3.42
CA GLU A 67 7.39 -8.82 3.55
C GLU A 67 7.51 -9.25 5.01
N ALA A 68 7.87 -8.32 5.90
CA ALA A 68 7.94 -8.60 7.33
C ALA A 68 6.57 -8.94 7.94
N ARG A 69 5.47 -8.46 7.35
CA ARG A 69 4.10 -8.81 7.71
C ARG A 69 3.61 -10.13 7.10
N GLY A 70 4.41 -10.75 6.24
CA GLY A 70 4.13 -12.05 5.63
C GLY A 70 3.53 -11.98 4.23
N TYR A 71 3.39 -10.79 3.65
CA TYR A 71 2.99 -10.64 2.26
C TYR A 71 4.18 -10.86 1.35
N LYS A 72 4.01 -11.55 0.23
CA LYS A 72 5.05 -11.68 -0.79
C LYS A 72 4.62 -10.97 -2.06
N LYS A 73 5.55 -10.27 -2.69
CA LYS A 73 5.34 -9.80 -4.06
C LYS A 73 5.19 -11.02 -4.96
N THR A 74 4.01 -11.17 -5.56
CA THR A 74 3.63 -12.31 -6.40
C THR A 74 3.01 -11.79 -7.67
N ILE A 75 3.33 -12.44 -8.80
CA ILE A 75 2.57 -12.29 -10.04
C ILE A 75 1.60 -13.46 -10.05
N GLN A 76 0.31 -13.17 -10.11
CA GLN A 76 -0.72 -14.20 -10.10
C GLN A 76 -1.58 -14.03 -11.34
N LEU A 77 -1.82 -15.14 -12.05
CA LEU A 77 -2.72 -15.19 -13.18
C LEU A 77 -4.13 -15.43 -12.65
N ILE A 78 -5.06 -14.56 -13.00
CA ILE A 78 -6.48 -14.67 -12.65
C ILE A 78 -7.25 -14.86 -13.94
N GLN A 79 -8.03 -15.93 -14.01
CA GLN A 79 -8.94 -16.18 -15.10
C GLN A 79 -10.31 -15.61 -14.74
N ILE A 80 -10.90 -14.83 -15.64
CA ILE A 80 -12.17 -14.15 -15.44
C ILE A 80 -13.18 -14.63 -16.48
N VAL A 81 -14.38 -14.97 -16.01
CA VAL A 81 -15.54 -15.40 -16.81
C VAL A 81 -16.74 -14.50 -16.50
N ASP A 82 -17.76 -14.56 -17.35
CA ASP A 82 -19.07 -13.90 -17.12
C ASP A 82 -18.93 -12.42 -16.71
N TYR A 83 -18.11 -11.66 -17.44
CA TYR A 83 -17.83 -10.26 -17.15
C TYR A 83 -18.52 -9.32 -18.14
N ASN A 84 -18.79 -8.10 -17.70
CA ASN A 84 -18.98 -6.97 -18.60
C ASN A 84 -17.84 -5.94 -18.42
N ASP A 85 -17.57 -5.20 -19.49
CA ASP A 85 -16.45 -4.25 -19.53
C ASP A 85 -16.56 -3.18 -18.43
N ASP A 86 -17.77 -2.68 -18.17
CA ASP A 86 -18.03 -1.64 -17.16
C ASP A 86 -17.71 -2.13 -15.73
N GLU A 87 -18.07 -3.37 -15.40
CA GLU A 87 -17.79 -3.99 -14.11
C GLU A 87 -16.29 -4.25 -13.93
N LEU A 88 -15.60 -4.69 -14.99
CA LEU A 88 -14.15 -4.87 -14.96
C LEU A 88 -13.42 -3.54 -14.78
N VAL A 89 -13.78 -2.50 -15.52
CA VAL A 89 -13.23 -1.15 -15.35
C VAL A 89 -13.43 -0.71 -13.91
N SER A 90 -14.66 -0.79 -13.41
CA SER A 90 -15.00 -0.41 -12.04
C SER A 90 -14.20 -1.19 -10.99
N LEU A 91 -13.92 -2.47 -11.25
CA LEU A 91 -13.09 -3.29 -10.36
C LEU A 91 -11.65 -2.74 -10.33
N PHE A 92 -11.01 -2.55 -11.48
CA PHE A 92 -9.58 -2.22 -11.56
C PHE A 92 -9.23 -0.76 -11.30
N GLU A 93 -10.11 0.20 -11.61
CA GLU A 93 -9.89 1.62 -11.29
C GLU A 93 -9.67 1.85 -9.79
N ASN A 94 -10.26 0.99 -8.96
CA ASN A 94 -10.19 1.11 -7.50
C ASN A 94 -9.03 0.32 -6.89
N ILE A 95 -8.19 -0.34 -7.70
CA ILE A 95 -7.11 -1.21 -7.23
C ILE A 95 -5.76 -0.56 -7.53
N ARG A 96 -5.23 0.15 -6.54
CA ARG A 96 -3.98 0.93 -6.63
C ARG A 96 -2.72 0.14 -6.24
N PHE A 97 -2.87 -0.88 -5.39
CA PHE A 97 -1.77 -1.71 -4.88
C PHE A 97 -1.58 -3.01 -5.66
N VAL A 98 -2.28 -3.13 -6.80
CA VAL A 98 -1.82 -3.98 -7.90
C VAL A 98 -0.68 -3.23 -8.59
N CYS A 99 0.52 -3.72 -8.36
CA CYS A 99 1.78 -3.16 -8.84
C CYS A 99 1.86 -3.11 -10.38
N SER A 100 1.16 -4.00 -11.09
CA SER A 100 0.95 -3.92 -12.54
C SER A 100 0.00 -5.01 -13.04
N LEU A 101 -0.76 -4.71 -14.10
CA LEU A 101 -1.32 -5.72 -15.01
C LEU A 101 -0.23 -6.10 -16.02
N LYS A 102 0.15 -7.39 -16.15
CA LYS A 102 1.29 -7.81 -17.00
C LYS A 102 0.88 -8.57 -18.25
N TRP A 103 -0.18 -9.37 -18.18
CA TRP A 103 -0.61 -10.26 -19.26
C TRP A 103 -2.11 -10.12 -19.44
N MET A 104 -2.55 -10.11 -20.70
CA MET A 104 -3.95 -10.18 -21.09
C MET A 104 -4.03 -11.13 -22.28
N ASP A 105 -4.71 -12.26 -22.09
CA ASP A 105 -5.10 -13.14 -23.19
C ASP A 105 -6.62 -13.31 -23.14
N GLU A 106 -7.25 -13.25 -24.30
CA GLU A 106 -8.70 -13.19 -24.46
C GLU A 106 -9.13 -14.22 -25.49
N ASN A 107 -10.06 -15.08 -25.08
CA ASN A 107 -10.77 -16.00 -25.96
C ASN A 107 -12.28 -15.89 -25.67
N GLU A 108 -13.12 -16.43 -26.55
CA GLU A 108 -14.58 -16.14 -26.58
C GLU A 108 -15.32 -16.30 -25.23
N GLU A 109 -14.76 -17.04 -24.28
CA GLU A 109 -15.38 -17.32 -22.97
C GLU A 109 -14.59 -16.76 -21.76
N ARG A 110 -13.35 -16.28 -21.94
CA ARG A 110 -12.44 -16.03 -20.81
C ARG A 110 -11.47 -14.86 -21.05
N LEU A 111 -11.17 -14.15 -19.97
CA LEU A 111 -10.11 -13.15 -19.88
C LEU A 111 -9.07 -13.60 -18.84
N GLU A 112 -7.81 -13.75 -19.24
CA GLU A 112 -6.73 -14.02 -18.28
C GLU A 112 -5.92 -12.75 -18.01
N ILE A 113 -5.83 -12.35 -16.74
CA ILE A 113 -5.05 -11.19 -16.32
C ILE A 113 -3.89 -11.58 -15.40
N GLY A 114 -2.69 -11.08 -15.72
CA GLY A 114 -1.53 -11.17 -14.82
C GLY A 114 -1.52 -10.01 -13.84
N VAL A 115 -1.81 -10.26 -12.57
CA VAL A 115 -1.83 -9.25 -11.50
C VAL A 115 -0.57 -9.37 -10.65
N GLU A 116 0.29 -8.35 -10.67
CA GLU A 116 1.38 -8.24 -9.71
C GLU A 116 0.85 -7.58 -8.43
N THR A 117 0.88 -8.30 -7.31
CA THR A 117 0.36 -7.84 -6.02
C THR A 117 1.23 -8.33 -4.86
N TYR A 118 1.13 -7.68 -3.70
CA TYR A 118 1.56 -8.28 -2.43
C TYR A 118 0.44 -9.20 -1.95
N SER A 119 0.71 -10.46 -1.62
CA SER A 119 -0.35 -11.36 -1.13
C SER A 119 0.16 -12.26 0.01
N PRO A 120 -0.67 -12.58 1.01
CA PRO A 120 -0.32 -13.58 2.02
C PRO A 120 -0.35 -15.02 1.45
N GLY A 121 -0.98 -15.23 0.29
CA GLY A 121 -1.10 -16.55 -0.34
C GLY A 121 -1.44 -16.50 -1.83
N PRO A 122 -1.38 -17.65 -2.53
CA PRO A 122 -1.84 -17.73 -3.92
C PRO A 122 -3.36 -17.61 -3.99
N PHE A 123 -3.87 -16.96 -5.05
CA PHE A 123 -5.24 -17.05 -5.50
C PHE A 123 -5.52 -18.49 -5.93
N LYS A 124 -6.78 -18.89 -5.84
CA LYS A 124 -7.19 -20.20 -6.34
C LYS A 124 -7.01 -20.24 -7.85
N ASN A 125 -6.60 -21.40 -8.35
CA ASN A 125 -6.41 -21.67 -9.77
C ASN A 125 -7.73 -22.12 -10.43
N GLU A 126 -8.77 -21.29 -10.29
CA GLU A 126 -10.09 -21.49 -10.90
C GLU A 126 -10.56 -20.17 -11.53
N PRO A 127 -11.41 -20.19 -12.57
CA PRO A 127 -12.01 -18.98 -13.11
C PRO A 127 -12.90 -18.29 -12.09
N TYR A 128 -12.85 -16.97 -12.05
CA TYR A 128 -13.68 -16.12 -11.19
C TYR A 128 -14.67 -15.34 -12.06
N ASN A 129 -15.88 -15.12 -11.58
CA ASN A 129 -16.71 -14.02 -12.09
C ASN A 129 -16.32 -12.69 -11.42
N VAL A 130 -16.85 -11.57 -11.91
CA VAL A 130 -16.47 -10.24 -11.39
C VAL A 130 -16.91 -10.04 -9.93
N GLU A 131 -18.05 -10.60 -9.52
CA GLU A 131 -18.52 -10.54 -8.12
C GLU A 131 -17.55 -11.26 -7.18
N GLU A 132 -17.05 -12.43 -7.60
CA GLU A 132 -16.06 -13.20 -6.85
C GLU A 132 -14.73 -12.47 -6.75
N LEU A 133 -14.40 -11.56 -7.66
CA LEU A 133 -13.20 -10.72 -7.58
C LEU A 133 -13.35 -9.49 -6.67
N ALA A 134 -14.53 -9.26 -6.08
CA ALA A 134 -14.75 -8.14 -5.17
C ALA A 134 -13.79 -8.12 -3.98
N PHE A 135 -13.27 -9.28 -3.55
CA PHE A 135 -12.24 -9.36 -2.49
C PHE A 135 -10.98 -8.57 -2.83
N LEU A 136 -10.65 -8.37 -4.12
CA LEU A 136 -9.49 -7.56 -4.53
C LEU A 136 -9.63 -6.10 -4.06
N ARG A 137 -10.87 -5.57 -3.99
CA ARG A 137 -11.13 -4.22 -3.47
C ARG A 137 -10.85 -4.14 -1.98
N GLU A 138 -11.33 -5.11 -1.21
CA GLU A 138 -11.11 -5.19 0.24
C GLU A 138 -9.62 -5.34 0.56
N PHE A 139 -8.98 -6.27 -0.13
CA PHE A 139 -7.55 -6.52 -0.02
C PHE A 139 -6.71 -5.27 -0.34
N ASN A 140 -7.09 -4.55 -1.40
CA ASN A 140 -6.45 -3.30 -1.77
C ASN A 140 -6.68 -2.19 -0.74
N GLN A 141 -7.84 -2.16 -0.08
CA GLN A 141 -8.13 -1.20 0.98
C GLN A 141 -7.27 -1.47 2.23
N GLU A 142 -7.07 -2.73 2.62
CA GLU A 142 -6.16 -3.09 3.72
C GLU A 142 -4.72 -2.64 3.43
N LEU A 143 -4.20 -2.95 2.23
CA LEU A 143 -2.86 -2.51 1.82
C LEU A 143 -2.74 -0.98 1.75
N LYS A 144 -3.82 -0.28 1.39
CA LYS A 144 -3.86 1.20 1.40
C LYS A 144 -3.69 1.76 2.79
N GLU A 145 -4.44 1.23 3.75
CA GLU A 145 -4.36 1.65 5.16
C GLU A 145 -2.97 1.37 5.73
N ASP A 146 -2.42 0.21 5.40
CA ASP A 146 -1.07 -0.17 5.77
C ASP A 146 0.01 0.73 5.15
N PHE A 147 -0.17 1.13 3.90
CA PHE A 147 0.72 2.06 3.21
C PHE A 147 0.65 3.46 3.82
N VAL A 148 -0.54 3.93 4.20
CA VAL A 148 -0.71 5.18 4.96
C VAL A 148 0.03 5.13 6.29
N ASP A 149 -0.12 4.04 7.03
CA ASP A 149 0.57 3.81 8.30
C ASP A 149 2.10 3.86 8.10
N TYR A 150 2.61 3.23 7.03
CA TYR A 150 4.02 3.28 6.64
C TYR A 150 4.51 4.71 6.32
N ILE A 151 3.84 5.46 5.43
CA ILE A 151 4.30 6.80 5.05
C ILE A 151 4.22 7.78 6.23
N GLN A 152 3.25 7.63 7.14
CA GLN A 152 3.15 8.47 8.33
C GLN A 152 4.22 8.13 9.37
N ALA A 153 4.59 6.86 9.49
CA ALA A 153 5.63 6.40 10.39
C ALA A 153 7.04 6.75 9.87
N CYS A 154 7.36 6.31 8.65
CA CYS A 154 8.69 6.44 8.06
C CYS A 154 8.94 7.81 7.40
N GLY A 155 7.88 8.51 7.00
CA GLY A 155 7.99 9.77 6.27
C GLY A 155 8.24 10.99 7.15
N LYS A 156 8.91 11.98 6.54
CA LYS A 156 9.00 13.34 7.08
C LYS A 156 7.83 14.16 6.55
N MET A 157 7.05 14.73 7.47
CA MET A 157 5.97 15.66 7.12
C MET A 157 6.55 16.97 6.59
N ILE A 158 6.00 17.43 5.47
CA ILE A 158 6.30 18.69 4.80
C ILE A 158 4.98 19.43 4.66
N VAL A 159 4.90 20.64 5.20
CA VAL A 159 3.75 21.53 4.99
C VAL A 159 4.15 22.53 3.92
N THR A 160 3.42 22.57 2.82
CA THR A 160 3.67 23.51 1.73
C THR A 160 3.18 24.92 2.09
N GLU A 161 3.57 25.91 1.29
CA GLU A 161 3.07 27.28 1.45
C GLU A 161 1.56 27.40 1.25
N SER A 162 0.96 26.50 0.43
CA SER A 162 -0.50 26.37 0.24
C SER A 162 -1.22 25.74 1.43
N GLY A 163 -0.49 25.27 2.45
CA GLY A 163 -1.05 24.54 3.60
C GLY A 163 -1.30 23.06 3.35
N GLU A 164 -0.91 22.53 2.18
CA GLU A 164 -1.00 21.11 1.89
C GLU A 164 0.04 20.32 2.70
N VAL A 165 -0.34 19.13 3.14
CA VAL A 165 0.53 18.22 3.90
C VAL A 165 1.02 17.11 3.00
N LEU A 166 2.34 17.05 2.82
CA LEU A 166 3.04 16.00 2.09
C LEU A 166 3.90 15.17 3.05
N TYR A 167 4.08 13.90 2.72
CA TYR A 167 4.99 12.99 3.41
C TYR A 167 6.12 12.62 2.47
N ARG A 168 7.35 12.98 2.84
CA ARG A 168 8.54 12.56 2.11
C ARG A 168 9.09 11.29 2.71
N VAL A 169 9.10 10.21 1.92
CA VAL A 169 9.67 8.91 2.28
C VAL A 169 10.75 8.60 1.25
N ARG A 170 12.01 8.52 1.69
CA ARG A 170 13.17 8.44 0.79
C ARG A 170 13.09 9.52 -0.29
N GLU A 171 13.05 9.11 -1.56
CA GLU A 171 12.95 10.01 -2.71
C GLU A 171 11.49 10.38 -3.02
N GLY A 172 10.52 9.57 -2.60
CA GLY A 172 9.09 9.75 -2.84
C GLY A 172 8.44 10.86 -2.03
N ARG A 173 7.39 11.47 -2.58
CA ARG A 173 6.51 12.43 -1.90
C ARG A 173 5.06 11.99 -2.04
N TYR A 174 4.34 11.94 -0.94
CA TYR A 174 2.98 11.41 -0.90
C TYR A 174 2.01 12.38 -0.26
N ARG A 175 0.80 12.49 -0.82
CA ARG A 175 -0.35 13.19 -0.25
C ARG A 175 -1.38 12.15 0.17
N ILE A 176 -1.90 12.26 1.39
CA ILE A 176 -2.98 11.38 1.86
C ILE A 176 -4.29 12.14 1.70
N VAL A 177 -5.21 11.56 0.93
CA VAL A 177 -6.54 12.12 0.68
C VAL A 177 -7.51 11.48 1.66
N TYR A 178 -8.15 12.31 2.46
CA TYR A 178 -9.18 11.89 3.40
C TYR A 178 -10.57 12.31 2.90
N ALA A 179 -11.59 11.55 3.25
CA ALA A 179 -12.97 11.98 3.09
C ALA A 179 -13.22 13.20 3.97
N GLU A 180 -14.08 14.11 3.50
CA GLU A 180 -14.55 15.21 4.33
C GLU A 180 -15.12 14.64 5.64
N ARG A 181 -14.67 15.20 6.77
CA ARG A 181 -15.19 14.78 8.06
C ARG A 181 -16.64 15.22 8.16
N ASP A 182 -17.54 14.25 8.13
CA ASP A 182 -18.91 14.48 8.53
C ASP A 182 -18.90 14.79 10.04
N ASN A 183 -19.27 16.03 10.41
CA ASN A 183 -19.13 16.58 11.76
C ASN A 183 -19.89 15.79 12.85
N GLN A 184 -20.65 14.76 12.48
CA GLN A 184 -21.44 13.91 13.36
C GLN A 184 -20.80 12.55 13.69
N ARG A 185 -19.73 12.13 13.00
CA ARG A 185 -19.07 10.83 13.28
C ARG A 185 -17.76 11.03 14.04
N ASN A 186 -17.77 10.64 15.32
CA ASN A 186 -16.54 10.44 16.09
C ASN A 186 -15.79 9.22 15.52
N GLY A 187 -14.80 9.46 14.67
CA GLY A 187 -13.96 8.43 14.08
C GLY A 187 -12.70 9.01 13.43
N ALA A 188 -11.71 8.16 13.18
CA ALA A 188 -10.59 8.53 12.33
C ALA A 188 -11.13 8.88 10.92
N PRO A 189 -10.60 9.93 10.27
CA PRO A 189 -11.05 10.32 8.93
C PRO A 189 -10.82 9.15 7.96
N LYS A 190 -11.84 8.82 7.15
CA LYS A 190 -11.75 7.74 6.17
C LYS A 190 -10.68 8.10 5.12
N ILE A 191 -9.73 7.21 4.90
CA ILE A 191 -8.74 7.36 3.82
C ILE A 191 -9.45 7.07 2.50
N LEU A 192 -9.42 8.05 1.58
CA LEU A 192 -9.89 7.85 0.21
C LEU A 192 -8.75 7.32 -0.65
N ASP A 193 -7.59 7.98 -0.60
CA ASP A 193 -6.48 7.68 -1.50
C ASP A 193 -5.11 8.15 -0.98
N VAL A 194 -4.03 7.72 -1.64
CA VAL A 194 -2.65 8.15 -1.39
C VAL A 194 -1.96 8.50 -2.70
N GLU A 195 -1.80 9.78 -2.99
CA GLU A 195 -1.24 10.26 -4.26
C GLU A 195 0.28 10.43 -4.17
N SER A 196 1.01 9.97 -5.19
CA SER A 196 2.43 10.29 -5.39
C SER A 196 2.56 11.64 -6.07
N VAL A 197 3.39 12.53 -5.52
CA VAL A 197 3.61 13.91 -6.00
C VAL A 197 4.98 14.02 -6.70
N LEU A 198 5.38 12.95 -7.40
CA LEU A 198 6.49 12.94 -8.36
C LEU A 198 5.97 12.44 -9.70
N GLU A 199 6.31 13.16 -10.77
CA GLU A 199 6.06 12.78 -12.17
C GLU A 199 6.66 11.39 -12.42
N GLU A 200 5.86 10.34 -12.35
CA GLU A 200 5.96 9.20 -13.27
C GLU A 200 4.85 8.17 -12.99
N ALA A 201 4.05 7.99 -14.04
CA ALA A 201 3.34 6.80 -14.46
C ALA A 201 2.52 6.04 -13.39
N MET A 202 1.19 6.19 -13.51
CA MET A 202 0.32 5.02 -13.44
C MET A 202 1.01 3.86 -14.20
N PRO A 203 0.93 2.60 -13.73
CA PRO A 203 1.38 1.49 -14.54
C PRO A 203 0.70 1.59 -15.92
N ASN A 204 1.49 1.80 -16.97
CA ASN A 204 1.05 1.94 -18.38
C ASN A 204 0.13 0.79 -18.84
N SER A 205 0.00 -0.28 -18.07
CA SER A 205 -0.88 -1.40 -18.34
C SER A 205 -2.34 -1.17 -17.95
N LEU A 206 -2.64 -0.43 -16.87
CA LEU A 206 -4.02 -0.14 -16.50
C LEU A 206 -4.64 0.90 -17.45
N GLU A 207 -3.83 1.86 -17.91
CA GLU A 207 -4.25 2.83 -18.92
C GLU A 207 -4.60 2.17 -20.26
N LYS A 208 -3.91 1.08 -20.65
CA LYS A 208 -4.27 0.29 -21.84
C LYS A 208 -5.58 -0.47 -21.66
N VAL A 209 -5.85 -1.00 -20.47
CA VAL A 209 -7.12 -1.66 -20.15
C VAL A 209 -8.26 -0.64 -20.15
N LEU A 210 -8.09 0.50 -19.48
CA LEU A 210 -9.07 1.58 -19.44
C LEU A 210 -9.31 2.23 -20.81
N LYS A 211 -8.27 2.41 -21.63
CA LYS A 211 -8.41 2.89 -23.02
C LYS A 211 -9.13 1.89 -23.92
N ARG A 212 -8.91 0.57 -23.74
CA ARG A 212 -9.55 -0.47 -24.54
C ARG A 212 -11.01 -0.72 -24.10
N LEU A 213 -11.31 -0.58 -22.80
CA LEU A 213 -12.66 -0.77 -22.25
C LEU A 213 -13.52 0.51 -22.31
N GLY A 214 -12.92 1.70 -22.21
CA GLY A 214 -13.60 2.99 -22.37
C GLY A 214 -13.65 3.51 -23.82
N GLY A 215 -12.93 2.88 -24.73
CA GLY A 215 -12.82 3.26 -26.13
C GLY A 215 -13.59 2.31 -27.05
N LYS A 216 -14.89 2.56 -27.25
CA LYS A 216 -15.43 2.47 -28.60
C LYS A 216 -14.84 3.63 -29.41
N GLU A 217 -13.55 3.57 -29.74
CA GLU A 217 -13.06 4.34 -30.87
C GLU A 217 -13.60 3.66 -32.12
N GLU A 218 -14.41 4.44 -32.83
CA GLU A 218 -15.02 4.11 -34.10
C GLU A 218 -14.02 3.36 -34.98
N GLN A 219 -14.42 2.19 -35.44
CA GLN A 219 -13.94 1.69 -36.72
C GLN A 219 -14.43 2.67 -37.79
N GLU A 220 -13.77 3.82 -37.93
CA GLU A 220 -13.78 4.56 -39.19
C GLU A 220 -12.87 3.80 -40.14
N GLY A 221 -13.50 3.11 -41.09
CA GLY A 221 -12.81 2.32 -42.08
C GLY A 221 -11.91 3.15 -42.98
N VAL A 222 -10.80 2.53 -43.38
CA VAL A 222 -10.27 2.52 -44.75
C VAL A 222 -9.67 1.14 -45.01
#